data_AF-A0A7J3JAD3-F1
#
_entry.id   AF-A0A7J3JAD3-F1
#
_cell.length_a   1.000
_cell.length_b   1.000
_cell.length_c   1.000
_cell.angle_alpha   90.00
_cell.angle_beta   90.00
_cell.angle_gamma   90.00
#
_symmetry.space_group_name_H-M   'P 1'
#
loop_
_entity.id
_entity.type
_entity.pdbx_description
1 polymer ?
#
loop_
_entity_poly.entity_id
_entity_poly.type
_entity_poly.pdbx_seq_one_letter_code
_entity_poly.pdbx_strand_id
1 'polypeptide(L)'
;MSQELKQKAHPCPYCNESFDYNIELGLHLASWHRGKPTPTTPLATQNKPQPQTKPQTTQQEELIIEYNLAQSKQGLGELCPVLKDANGNIIDGFHRKGENADWREETIPWIDTPVKLELARLAVNFNRRRVTPQELTERLTFLAKAGLKADEIATQTGISKTTIYRYLPKDLKNEKAIKISGALKAKSEIVRKEVPPETSYKKIHDTNPISQIKQETDKLTIATSPYPELKIPKINYEKIKNNLTPTEEKQTTTVCICPNCHQPIHNCPRGGDIT
;
A
#
# COMPACT_ATOMS: atom_id res chain seq x y z
N MET A 1 -20.20 13.80 54.18
CA MET A 1 -19.60 13.16 53.00
C MET A 1 -19.54 14.19 51.88
N SER A 2 -18.43 14.91 51.77
CA SER A 2 -18.22 15.90 50.71
C SER A 2 -17.73 15.17 49.47
N GLN A 3 -18.47 15.25 48.37
CA GLN A 3 -18.05 14.71 47.08
C GLN A 3 -16.93 15.60 46.54
N GLU A 4 -15.73 15.04 46.38
CA GLU A 4 -14.63 15.68 45.65
C GLU A 4 -15.08 15.90 44.20
N LEU A 5 -15.26 17.17 43.82
CA LEU A 5 -15.52 17.56 42.44
C LEU A 5 -14.26 17.28 41.62
N LYS A 6 -14.30 16.22 40.81
CA LYS A 6 -13.25 15.92 39.82
C LYS A 6 -13.05 17.15 38.93
N GLN A 7 -11.83 17.68 38.92
CA GLN A 7 -11.43 18.73 38.00
C GLN A 7 -11.52 18.18 36.57
N LYS A 8 -12.38 18.77 35.75
CA LYS A 8 -12.57 18.39 34.35
C LYS A 8 -11.33 18.74 33.54
N ALA A 9 -10.96 17.86 32.60
CA ALA A 9 -9.65 17.90 31.94
C ALA A 9 -9.54 18.93 30.82
N HIS A 10 -10.66 19.40 30.25
CA HIS A 10 -10.66 20.21 29.04
C HIS A 10 -11.46 21.51 29.21
N PRO A 11 -10.85 22.59 29.73
CA PRO A 11 -11.51 23.89 29.86
C PRO A 11 -11.67 24.57 28.49
N CYS A 12 -12.78 25.28 28.30
CA CYS A 12 -12.99 26.11 27.12
C CYS A 12 -12.10 27.37 27.17
N PRO A 13 -11.43 27.76 26.07
CA PRO A 13 -10.59 28.95 26.05
C PRO A 13 -11.38 30.27 26.00
N TYR A 14 -12.69 30.24 25.75
CA TYR A 14 -13.52 31.44 25.57
C TYR A 14 -14.59 31.63 26.65
N CYS A 15 -14.81 30.66 27.53
CA CYS A 15 -15.77 30.73 28.63
C CYS A 15 -15.35 29.83 29.79
N ASN A 16 -16.05 29.90 30.92
CA ASN A 16 -15.71 29.16 32.15
C ASN A 16 -16.18 27.68 32.15
N GLU A 17 -16.70 27.19 31.02
CA GLU A 17 -17.11 25.79 30.89
C GLU A 17 -15.90 24.86 30.78
N SER A 18 -16.07 23.65 31.29
CA SER A 18 -15.07 22.58 31.17
C SER A 18 -15.72 21.24 30.90
N PHE A 19 -15.00 20.41 30.15
CA PHE A 19 -15.50 19.15 29.60
C PHE A 19 -14.60 17.98 30.00
N ASP A 20 -15.21 16.80 30.08
CA ASP A 20 -14.49 15.57 30.42
C ASP A 20 -13.76 14.99 29.21
N TYR A 21 -14.27 15.25 27.99
CA TYR A 21 -13.69 14.76 26.74
C TYR A 21 -13.45 15.87 25.71
N ASN A 22 -12.39 15.72 24.91
CA ASN A 22 -12.04 16.68 23.84
C ASN A 22 -13.15 16.82 22.78
N ILE A 23 -13.88 15.75 22.48
CA ILE A 23 -15.01 15.78 21.53
C ILE A 23 -16.11 16.75 22.01
N GLU A 24 -16.41 16.76 23.31
CA GLU A 24 -17.41 17.65 23.90
C GLU A 24 -16.96 19.10 23.84
N LEU A 25 -15.68 19.37 24.13
CA LEU A 25 -15.08 20.69 23.92
C LEU A 25 -15.17 21.12 22.45
N GLY A 26 -14.87 20.22 21.50
CA GLY A 26 -14.97 20.50 20.07
C GLY A 26 -16.39 20.86 19.63
N LEU A 27 -17.40 20.12 20.10
CA LEU A 27 -18.81 20.42 19.84
C LEU A 27 -19.24 21.73 20.49
N HIS A 28 -18.77 22.02 21.70
CA HIS A 28 -19.03 23.28 22.39
C HIS A 28 -18.44 24.47 21.62
N LEU A 29 -17.16 24.41 21.23
CA LEU A 29 -16.49 25.43 20.41
C LEU A 29 -17.25 25.66 19.09
N ALA A 30 -17.64 24.58 18.41
CA ALA A 30 -18.37 24.64 17.16
C ALA A 30 -19.82 25.14 17.30
N SER A 31 -20.40 25.13 18.50
CA SER A 31 -21.80 25.55 18.72
C SER A 31 -21.88 26.96 19.30
N TRP A 32 -21.01 27.29 20.25
CA TRP A 32 -21.07 28.52 21.06
C TRP A 32 -20.01 29.56 20.66
N HIS A 33 -19.00 29.17 19.89
CA HIS A 33 -17.88 30.04 19.51
C HIS A 33 -17.59 30.04 17.99
N ARG A 34 -18.61 29.79 17.16
CA ARG A 34 -18.49 29.85 15.69
C ARG A 34 -17.88 31.17 15.23
N GLY A 35 -16.88 31.09 14.35
CA GLY A 35 -16.23 32.25 13.75
C GLY A 35 -15.15 32.91 14.60
N LYS A 36 -14.92 32.46 15.85
CA LYS A 36 -13.74 32.89 16.60
C LYS A 36 -12.51 32.13 16.10
N PRO A 37 -11.38 32.81 15.79
CA PRO A 37 -10.16 32.14 15.40
C PRO A 37 -9.71 31.25 16.56
N THR A 38 -9.58 29.94 16.30
CA THR A 38 -9.09 28.97 17.28
C THR A 38 -7.83 29.54 17.91
N PRO A 39 -7.72 29.60 19.26
CA PRO A 39 -6.54 30.16 19.87
C PRO A 39 -5.40 29.20 19.59
N THR A 40 -4.55 29.54 18.63
CA THR A 40 -3.28 28.86 18.38
C THR A 40 -2.50 29.00 19.67
N THR A 41 -2.49 27.95 20.47
CA THR A 41 -1.84 27.94 21.78
C THR A 41 -0.37 28.31 21.58
N PRO A 42 0.13 29.44 22.11
CA PRO A 42 1.55 29.71 22.09
C PRO A 42 2.23 28.65 22.97
N LEU A 43 3.20 27.95 22.38
CA LEU A 43 4.05 26.98 23.06
C LEU A 43 4.85 27.73 24.16
N ALA A 44 4.30 27.77 25.37
CA ALA A 44 4.98 28.33 26.53
C ALA A 44 5.80 27.25 27.24
N THR A 45 7.07 27.56 27.41
CA THR A 45 8.13 26.80 28.08
C THR A 45 7.78 26.43 29.53
N GLN A 46 8.30 25.28 29.95
CA GLN A 46 7.97 24.45 31.11
C GLN A 46 8.15 25.09 32.50
N ASN A 47 7.44 24.53 33.50
CA ASN A 47 8.08 23.92 34.68
C ASN A 47 7.05 23.14 35.54
N LYS A 48 6.99 21.81 35.36
CA LYS A 48 6.50 20.84 36.38
C LYS A 48 7.09 19.43 36.13
N PRO A 49 7.29 18.60 37.17
CA PRO A 49 8.15 17.42 37.16
C PRO A 49 7.70 16.32 36.19
N GLN A 50 8.70 15.70 35.56
CA GLN A 50 8.59 14.63 34.56
C GLN A 50 7.76 13.43 35.03
N PRO A 51 6.68 13.08 34.31
CA PRO A 51 6.34 11.70 34.05
C PRO A 51 7.29 11.17 32.97
N GLN A 52 7.84 9.98 33.20
CA GLN A 52 8.78 9.30 32.31
C GLN A 52 8.30 9.38 30.86
N THR A 53 9.07 10.10 30.07
CA THR A 53 8.98 10.20 28.63
C THR A 53 9.02 8.79 28.04
N LYS A 54 7.88 8.34 27.50
CA LYS A 54 7.92 7.43 26.35
C LYS A 54 8.88 8.06 25.33
N PRO A 55 9.77 7.28 24.70
CA PRO A 55 10.67 7.83 23.70
C PRO A 55 9.85 8.62 22.70
N GLN A 56 10.06 9.93 22.65
CA GLN A 56 9.60 10.73 21.54
C GLN A 56 10.35 10.16 20.34
N THR A 57 9.65 9.35 19.55
CA THR A 57 10.10 9.00 18.21
C THR A 57 10.30 10.33 17.53
N THR A 58 11.57 10.74 17.43
CA THR A 58 12.02 11.81 16.58
C THR A 58 11.27 11.59 15.28
N GLN A 59 10.54 12.62 14.84
CA GLN A 59 10.18 12.74 13.44
C GLN A 59 11.50 12.85 12.69
N GLN A 60 12.22 11.73 12.58
CA GLN A 60 13.18 11.52 11.53
C GLN A 60 12.33 11.75 10.30
N GLU A 61 12.60 12.87 9.62
CA GLU A 61 12.32 13.00 8.20
C GLU A 61 12.73 11.66 7.59
N GLU A 62 11.74 10.80 7.36
CA GLU A 62 11.88 9.68 6.45
C GLU A 62 12.20 10.39 5.14
N LEU A 63 13.49 10.53 4.86
CA LEU A 63 13.99 10.76 3.52
C LEU A 63 13.28 9.69 2.70
N ILE A 64 12.22 10.11 2.00
CA ILE A 64 11.60 9.32 0.96
C ILE A 64 12.74 9.19 -0.04
N ILE A 65 13.51 8.11 0.08
CA ILE A 65 14.56 7.78 -0.86
C ILE A 65 13.78 7.50 -2.14
N GLU A 66 13.64 8.55 -2.95
CA GLU A 66 12.94 8.50 -4.21
C GLU A 66 13.70 7.51 -5.09
N TYR A 67 13.05 6.38 -5.36
CA TYR A 67 13.67 5.28 -6.07
C TYR A 67 14.03 5.71 -7.50
N ASN A 68 15.33 5.80 -7.79
CA ASN A 68 15.85 6.22 -9.08
C ASN A 68 16.06 5.02 -10.02
N LEU A 69 15.21 4.90 -11.04
CA LEU A 69 15.25 3.81 -12.03
C LEU A 69 16.55 3.80 -12.85
N ALA A 70 17.08 4.97 -13.23
CA ALA A 70 18.32 5.08 -13.99
C ALA A 70 19.52 4.53 -13.22
N GLN A 71 19.64 4.88 -11.94
CA GLN A 71 20.69 4.34 -11.06
C GLN A 71 20.56 2.82 -10.92
N SER A 72 19.33 2.31 -10.74
CA SER A 72 19.08 0.87 -10.68
C SER A 72 19.52 0.16 -11.96
N LYS A 73 19.27 0.76 -13.14
CA LYS A 73 19.71 0.22 -14.43
C LYS A 73 21.24 0.15 -14.52
N GLN A 74 21.95 1.15 -14.01
CA GLN A 74 23.41 1.20 -14.08
C GLN A 74 24.08 0.14 -13.18
N GLY A 75 23.50 -0.14 -12.01
CA GLY A 75 24.06 -1.12 -11.07
C GLY A 75 23.61 -2.56 -11.31
N LEU A 76 22.31 -2.79 -11.51
CA LEU A 76 21.71 -4.13 -11.59
C LEU A 76 21.24 -4.51 -13.00
N GLY A 77 21.32 -3.57 -13.96
CA GLY A 77 20.70 -3.75 -15.26
C GLY A 77 19.18 -3.70 -15.21
N GLU A 78 18.55 -4.22 -16.26
CA GLU A 78 17.11 -4.15 -16.47
C GLU A 78 16.40 -5.39 -15.91
N LEU A 79 16.40 -5.54 -14.59
CA LEU A 79 15.87 -6.73 -13.89
C LEU A 79 14.48 -7.15 -14.39
N CYS A 80 13.57 -6.20 -14.54
CA CYS A 80 12.22 -6.44 -15.06
C CYS A 80 12.07 -5.83 -16.46
N PRO A 81 11.67 -6.62 -17.47
CA PRO A 81 11.37 -6.08 -18.79
C PRO A 81 10.07 -5.24 -18.77
N VAL A 82 9.84 -4.51 -19.86
CA VAL A 82 8.52 -3.98 -20.22
C VAL A 82 7.73 -5.11 -20.86
N LEU A 83 6.60 -5.46 -20.28
CA LEU A 83 5.76 -6.54 -20.79
C LEU A 83 4.80 -5.97 -21.83
N LYS A 84 4.73 -6.61 -23.00
CA LYS A 84 3.83 -6.26 -24.11
C LYS A 84 2.89 -7.41 -24.46
N ASP A 85 1.72 -7.07 -24.97
CA ASP A 85 0.80 -8.02 -25.57
C ASP A 85 1.21 -8.36 -27.02
N ALA A 86 0.50 -9.28 -27.68
CA ALA A 86 0.77 -9.70 -29.05
C ALA A 86 0.66 -8.55 -30.08
N ASN A 87 -0.05 -7.48 -29.73
CA ASN A 87 -0.27 -6.30 -30.59
C ASN A 87 0.71 -5.16 -30.26
N GLY A 88 1.65 -5.36 -29.32
CA GLY A 88 2.61 -4.36 -28.89
C GLY A 88 2.11 -3.40 -27.80
N ASN A 89 0.90 -3.59 -27.26
CA ASN A 89 0.37 -2.79 -26.17
C ASN A 89 1.09 -3.13 -24.86
N ILE A 90 1.44 -2.12 -24.06
CA ILE A 90 2.13 -2.30 -22.79
C ILE A 90 1.18 -2.88 -21.74
N ILE A 91 1.57 -4.01 -21.13
CA ILE A 91 0.92 -4.66 -19.99
C ILE A 91 1.47 -4.11 -18.66
N ASP A 92 2.79 -4.05 -18.52
CA ASP A 92 3.49 -3.52 -17.34
C ASP A 92 4.79 -2.81 -17.75
N GLY A 93 5.23 -1.85 -16.94
CA GLY A 93 6.51 -1.16 -17.12
C GLY A 93 6.42 0.21 -17.79
N PHE A 94 5.26 0.89 -17.74
CA PHE A 94 5.11 2.26 -18.27
C PHE A 94 6.19 3.22 -17.75
N HIS A 95 6.53 3.16 -16.46
CA HIS A 95 7.56 4.02 -15.87
C HIS A 95 8.97 3.70 -16.42
N ARG A 96 9.27 2.41 -16.67
CA ARG A 96 10.55 1.98 -17.26
C ARG A 96 10.69 2.53 -18.68
N LYS A 97 9.61 2.46 -19.47
CA LYS A 97 9.57 3.01 -20.83
C LYS A 97 9.66 4.53 -20.86
N GLY A 98 9.11 5.22 -19.85
CA GLY A 98 9.24 6.66 -19.69
C GLY A 98 10.67 7.11 -19.36
N GLU A 99 11.40 6.32 -18.57
CA GLU A 99 12.80 6.59 -18.22
C GLU A 99 13.76 6.31 -19.39
N ASN A 100 13.56 5.20 -20.10
CA ASN A 100 14.38 4.85 -21.25
C ASN A 100 13.53 4.20 -22.35
N ALA A 101 13.52 4.82 -23.53
CA ALA A 101 12.81 4.31 -24.69
C ALA A 101 13.33 2.94 -25.16
N ASP A 102 14.59 2.59 -24.88
CA ASP A 102 15.22 1.33 -25.30
C ASP A 102 15.26 0.29 -24.17
N TRP A 103 14.40 0.42 -23.15
CA TRP A 103 14.29 -0.57 -22.09
C TRP A 103 13.91 -1.96 -22.65
N ARG A 104 14.54 -3.03 -22.18
CA ARG A 104 14.26 -4.43 -22.59
C ARG A 104 12.77 -4.72 -22.55
N GLU A 105 12.27 -5.26 -23.65
CA GLU A 105 10.86 -5.60 -23.83
C GLU A 105 10.68 -7.09 -24.00
N GLU A 106 9.56 -7.60 -23.51
CA GLU A 106 9.17 -8.99 -23.68
C GLU A 106 7.71 -9.03 -24.14
N THR A 107 7.45 -9.71 -25.25
CA THR A 107 6.13 -9.82 -25.85
C THR A 107 5.48 -11.14 -25.46
N ILE A 108 4.24 -11.08 -24.99
CA ILE A 108 3.46 -12.24 -24.55
C ILE A 108 2.45 -12.61 -25.64
N PRO A 109 2.74 -13.61 -26.49
CA PRO A 109 2.00 -13.82 -27.73
C PRO A 109 0.57 -14.34 -27.54
N TRP A 110 0.23 -14.91 -26.39
CA TRP A 110 -1.12 -15.43 -26.11
C TRP A 110 -2.08 -14.37 -25.55
N ILE A 111 -1.60 -13.15 -25.29
CA ILE A 111 -2.41 -11.99 -24.92
C ILE A 111 -2.68 -11.20 -26.19
N ASP A 112 -3.72 -11.60 -26.89
CA ASP A 112 -4.05 -11.16 -28.25
C ASP A 112 -5.36 -10.35 -28.30
N THR A 113 -6.14 -10.34 -27.21
CA THR A 113 -7.41 -9.61 -27.12
C THR A 113 -7.37 -8.48 -26.09
N PRO A 114 -8.18 -7.42 -26.28
CA PRO A 114 -8.28 -6.33 -25.29
C PRO A 114 -8.71 -6.81 -23.89
N VAL A 115 -9.55 -7.85 -23.82
CA VAL A 115 -9.99 -8.45 -22.55
C VAL A 115 -8.83 -9.13 -21.84
N LYS A 116 -8.02 -9.94 -22.55
CA LYS A 116 -6.83 -10.58 -21.97
C LYS A 116 -5.80 -9.54 -21.54
N LEU A 117 -5.62 -8.48 -22.32
CA LEU A 117 -4.74 -7.36 -21.97
C LEU A 117 -5.14 -6.73 -20.64
N GLU A 118 -6.42 -6.42 -20.46
CA GLU A 118 -6.91 -5.81 -19.22
C GLU A 118 -6.86 -6.76 -18.01
N LEU A 119 -7.14 -8.05 -18.20
CA LEU A 119 -6.93 -9.08 -17.17
C LEU A 119 -5.46 -9.17 -16.73
N ALA A 120 -4.53 -9.16 -17.70
CA ALA A 120 -3.10 -9.22 -17.42
C ALA A 120 -2.62 -7.96 -16.67
N ARG A 121 -3.05 -6.76 -17.12
CA ARG A 121 -2.77 -5.50 -16.42
C ARG A 121 -3.29 -5.53 -15.00
N LEU A 122 -4.53 -5.97 -14.81
CA LEU A 122 -5.15 -6.06 -13.51
C LEU A 122 -4.39 -7.02 -12.58
N ALA A 123 -4.02 -8.21 -13.05
CA ALA A 123 -3.28 -9.20 -12.25
C ALA A 123 -1.88 -8.70 -11.84
N VAL A 124 -1.10 -8.16 -12.79
CA VAL A 124 0.26 -7.67 -12.53
C VAL A 124 0.22 -6.46 -11.59
N ASN A 125 -0.67 -5.50 -11.85
CA ASN A 125 -0.76 -4.28 -11.05
C ASN A 125 -1.24 -4.55 -9.63
N PHE A 126 -2.23 -5.45 -9.45
CA PHE A 126 -2.76 -5.77 -8.14
C PHE A 126 -1.69 -6.40 -7.21
N ASN A 127 -0.82 -7.24 -7.76
CA ASN A 127 0.22 -7.92 -6.98
C ASN A 127 1.45 -7.05 -6.69
N ARG A 128 1.74 -6.05 -7.53
CA ARG A 128 3.01 -5.30 -7.46
C ARG A 128 2.87 -3.88 -6.93
N ARG A 129 1.70 -3.25 -7.00
CA ARG A 129 1.51 -1.85 -6.60
C ARG A 129 0.23 -1.63 -5.82
N ARG A 130 0.16 -0.48 -5.14
CA ARG A 130 -1.10 0.06 -4.63
C ARG A 130 -1.91 0.63 -5.80
N VAL A 131 -2.77 -0.21 -6.38
CA VAL A 131 -3.76 0.24 -7.38
C VAL A 131 -4.79 1.11 -6.67
N THR A 132 -5.10 2.28 -7.24
CA THR A 132 -6.11 3.17 -6.65
C THR A 132 -7.50 2.52 -6.77
N PRO A 133 -8.43 2.80 -5.83
CA PRO A 133 -9.82 2.34 -5.92
C PRO A 133 -10.51 2.67 -7.25
N GLN A 134 -10.23 3.85 -7.80
CA GLN A 134 -10.82 4.32 -9.06
C GLN A 134 -10.32 3.49 -10.24
N GLU A 135 -9.00 3.32 -10.38
CA GLU A 135 -8.42 2.53 -11.45
C GLU A 135 -8.93 1.08 -11.41
N LEU A 136 -9.02 0.51 -10.20
CA LEU A 136 -9.56 -0.84 -10.00
C LEU A 136 -11.01 -0.93 -10.45
N THR A 137 -11.83 0.08 -10.14
CA THR A 137 -13.24 0.17 -10.54
C THR A 137 -13.38 0.26 -12.06
N GLU A 138 -12.58 1.10 -12.71
CA GLU A 138 -12.60 1.29 -14.17
C GLU A 138 -12.27 -0.01 -14.92
N ARG A 139 -11.19 -0.70 -14.51
CA ARG A 139 -10.79 -1.98 -15.13
C ARG A 139 -11.84 -3.06 -14.92
N LEU A 140 -12.37 -3.21 -13.71
CA LEU A 140 -13.42 -4.19 -13.43
C LEU A 140 -14.71 -3.89 -14.19
N THR A 141 -15.05 -2.60 -14.35
CA THR A 141 -16.21 -2.16 -15.14
C THR A 141 -16.04 -2.54 -16.61
N PHE A 142 -14.84 -2.31 -17.18
CA PHE A 142 -14.52 -2.71 -18.55
C PHE A 142 -14.70 -4.23 -18.74
N LEU A 143 -14.13 -5.04 -17.84
CA LEU A 143 -14.22 -6.49 -17.91
C LEU A 143 -15.67 -7.00 -17.79
N ALA A 144 -16.45 -6.41 -16.87
CA ALA A 144 -17.85 -6.76 -16.71
C ALA A 144 -18.71 -6.37 -17.93
N LYS A 145 -18.45 -5.20 -18.53
CA LYS A 145 -19.10 -4.78 -19.79
C LYS A 145 -18.72 -5.67 -20.98
N ALA A 146 -17.51 -6.24 -20.96
CA ALA A 146 -17.08 -7.26 -21.91
C ALA A 146 -17.72 -8.65 -21.67
N GLY A 147 -18.58 -8.79 -20.66
CA GLY A 147 -19.35 -10.00 -20.38
C GLY A 147 -18.73 -10.95 -19.36
N LEU A 148 -17.59 -10.60 -18.75
CA LEU A 148 -16.94 -11.47 -17.77
C LEU A 148 -17.67 -11.41 -16.43
N LYS A 149 -17.90 -12.57 -15.84
CA LYS A 149 -18.45 -12.69 -14.49
C LYS A 149 -17.35 -12.46 -13.47
N ALA A 150 -17.72 -11.94 -12.29
CA ALA A 150 -16.80 -11.76 -11.17
C ALA A 150 -16.02 -13.04 -10.81
N ASP A 151 -16.65 -14.20 -10.97
CA ASP A 151 -16.04 -15.51 -10.72
C ASP A 151 -14.92 -15.82 -11.72
N GLU A 152 -15.12 -15.53 -13.00
CA GLU A 152 -14.13 -15.74 -14.05
C GLU A 152 -12.95 -14.78 -13.89
N ILE A 153 -13.23 -13.52 -13.55
CA ILE A 153 -12.20 -12.52 -13.23
C ILE A 153 -11.36 -13.00 -12.05
N ALA A 154 -12.00 -13.50 -10.98
CA ALA A 154 -11.29 -14.01 -9.80
C ALA A 154 -10.36 -15.19 -10.16
N THR A 155 -10.86 -16.16 -10.92
CA THR A 155 -10.07 -17.32 -11.35
C THR A 155 -8.88 -16.93 -12.23
N GLN A 156 -9.07 -15.98 -13.15
CA GLN A 156 -8.01 -15.59 -14.09
C GLN A 156 -6.96 -14.64 -13.49
N THR A 157 -7.36 -13.79 -12.53
CA THR A 157 -6.45 -12.78 -11.94
C THR A 157 -5.89 -13.18 -10.58
N GLY A 158 -6.48 -14.16 -9.90
CA GLY A 158 -6.16 -14.51 -8.52
C GLY A 158 -6.71 -13.52 -7.47
N ILE A 159 -7.42 -12.48 -7.89
CA ILE A 159 -8.04 -11.51 -6.99
C ILE A 159 -9.26 -12.14 -6.33
N SER A 160 -9.42 -11.95 -5.01
CA SER A 160 -10.58 -12.50 -4.31
C SER A 160 -11.90 -11.96 -4.88
N LYS A 161 -12.91 -12.84 -4.98
CA LYS A 161 -14.27 -12.45 -5.39
C LYS A 161 -14.80 -11.29 -4.55
N THR A 162 -14.55 -11.30 -3.24
CA THR A 162 -14.95 -10.24 -2.31
C THR A 162 -14.35 -8.89 -2.70
N THR A 163 -13.07 -8.86 -3.06
CA THR A 163 -12.40 -7.64 -3.55
C THR A 163 -13.05 -7.17 -4.85
N ILE A 164 -13.27 -8.07 -5.81
CA ILE A 164 -13.93 -7.72 -7.09
C ILE A 164 -15.32 -7.11 -6.83
N TYR A 165 -16.16 -7.77 -6.02
CA TYR A 165 -17.48 -7.26 -5.67
C TYR A 165 -17.45 -5.94 -4.88
N ARG A 166 -16.36 -5.64 -4.17
CA ARG A 166 -16.23 -4.35 -3.46
C ARG A 166 -16.15 -3.19 -4.45
N TYR A 167 -15.35 -3.35 -5.51
CA TYR A 167 -15.05 -2.29 -6.47
C TYR A 167 -15.87 -2.34 -7.76
N LEU A 168 -16.61 -3.42 -8.00
CA LEU A 168 -17.56 -3.46 -9.11
C LEU A 168 -18.68 -2.41 -8.88
N PRO A 169 -19.15 -1.68 -9.91
CA PRO A 169 -20.32 -0.81 -9.80
C PRO A 169 -21.59 -1.58 -9.41
N LYS A 170 -22.51 -0.94 -8.67
CA LYS A 170 -23.70 -1.62 -8.14
C LYS A 170 -24.61 -2.18 -9.24
N ASP A 171 -24.76 -1.45 -10.33
CA ASP A 171 -25.51 -1.81 -11.54
C ASP A 171 -24.98 -3.09 -12.23
N LEU A 172 -23.67 -3.36 -12.11
CA LEU A 172 -23.03 -4.54 -12.70
C LEU A 172 -22.91 -5.72 -11.73
N LYS A 173 -23.20 -5.52 -10.44
CA LYS A 173 -23.33 -6.60 -9.46
C LYS A 173 -24.68 -7.28 -9.67
N ASN A 174 -24.79 -8.19 -10.64
CA ASN A 174 -25.91 -9.12 -10.86
C ASN A 174 -27.22 -8.73 -10.15
N GLU A 175 -28.24 -8.25 -10.88
CA GLU A 175 -29.53 -7.84 -10.29
C GLU A 175 -30.14 -8.84 -9.29
N LYS A 176 -29.91 -10.15 -9.49
CA LYS A 176 -30.34 -11.21 -8.55
C LYS A 176 -29.73 -11.05 -7.14
N ALA A 177 -28.48 -10.61 -7.03
CA ALA A 177 -27.82 -10.35 -5.75
C ALA A 177 -28.28 -9.02 -5.10
N ILE A 178 -28.68 -8.02 -5.88
CA ILE A 178 -29.29 -6.78 -5.37
C ILE A 178 -30.62 -7.11 -4.68
N LYS A 179 -31.44 -7.99 -5.27
CA LYS A 179 -32.70 -8.44 -4.64
C LYS A 179 -32.47 -9.20 -3.33
N ILE A 180 -31.47 -10.08 -3.26
CA ILE A 180 -31.16 -10.87 -2.05
C ILE A 180 -30.59 -9.98 -0.94
N SER A 181 -29.68 -9.06 -1.26
CA SER A 181 -29.09 -8.14 -0.28
C SER A 181 -30.07 -7.06 0.20
N GLY A 182 -30.95 -6.57 -0.69
CA GLY A 182 -32.07 -5.70 -0.33
C GLY A 182 -33.08 -6.40 0.59
N ALA A 183 -33.44 -7.65 0.29
CA ALA A 183 -34.33 -8.45 1.12
C ALA A 183 -33.74 -8.78 2.50
N LEU A 184 -32.43 -9.05 2.59
CA LEU A 184 -31.74 -9.29 3.87
C LEU A 184 -31.65 -8.03 4.73
N LYS A 185 -31.35 -6.86 4.13
CA LYS A 185 -31.39 -5.58 4.86
C LYS A 185 -32.79 -5.26 5.37
N ALA A 186 -33.80 -5.39 4.52
CA ALA A 186 -35.19 -5.17 4.91
C ALA A 186 -35.61 -6.10 6.06
N LYS A 187 -35.25 -7.40 6.01
CA LYS A 187 -35.52 -8.35 7.11
C LYS A 187 -34.78 -7.97 8.39
N SER A 188 -33.50 -7.60 8.33
CA SER A 188 -32.74 -7.19 9.51
C SER A 188 -33.28 -5.91 10.16
N GLU A 189 -33.89 -5.03 9.36
CA GLU A 189 -34.44 -3.75 9.81
C GLU A 189 -35.85 -3.90 10.39
N ILE A 190 -36.65 -4.85 9.88
CA ILE A 190 -37.91 -5.30 10.51
C ILE A 190 -37.60 -5.94 11.88
N VAL A 191 -36.62 -6.86 11.93
CA VAL A 191 -36.19 -7.49 13.19
C VAL A 191 -35.70 -6.43 14.20
N ARG A 192 -35.02 -5.37 13.76
CA ARG A 192 -34.57 -4.28 14.66
C ARG A 192 -35.71 -3.43 15.22
N LYS A 193 -36.85 -3.32 14.53
CA LYS A 193 -38.00 -2.53 14.99
C LYS A 193 -38.96 -3.33 15.88
N GLU A 194 -38.97 -4.65 15.71
CA GLU A 194 -39.86 -5.53 16.48
C GLU A 194 -39.24 -6.03 17.79
N VAL A 195 -37.93 -5.86 18.01
CA VAL A 195 -37.34 -6.14 19.32
C VAL A 195 -37.71 -5.00 20.28
N PRO A 196 -38.55 -5.26 21.30
CA PRO A 196 -38.87 -4.26 22.30
C PRO A 196 -37.58 -3.88 23.05
N PRO A 197 -37.39 -2.61 23.43
CA PRO A 197 -36.19 -2.16 24.14
C PRO A 197 -35.97 -2.81 25.52
N GLU A 198 -36.88 -3.69 25.97
CA GLU A 198 -36.89 -4.24 27.32
C GLU A 198 -36.22 -5.61 27.50
N THR A 199 -35.75 -6.28 26.45
CA THR A 199 -34.82 -7.41 26.68
C THR A 199 -33.41 -6.88 26.90
N SER A 200 -33.27 -6.15 28.01
CA SER A 200 -32.03 -6.04 28.77
C SER A 200 -31.49 -7.45 28.93
N TYR A 201 -30.46 -7.76 28.15
CA TYR A 201 -29.72 -9.01 28.25
C TYR A 201 -29.32 -9.15 29.72
N LYS A 202 -29.98 -10.06 30.45
CA LYS A 202 -29.45 -10.53 31.73
C LYS A 202 -28.03 -10.96 31.41
N LYS A 203 -27.04 -10.25 31.95
CA LYS A 203 -25.63 -10.64 31.90
C LYS A 203 -25.60 -12.11 32.25
N ILE A 204 -25.37 -12.95 31.24
CA ILE A 204 -25.10 -14.35 31.46
C ILE A 204 -23.77 -14.31 32.20
N HIS A 205 -23.82 -14.58 33.51
CA HIS A 205 -22.62 -14.72 34.29
C HIS A 205 -21.73 -15.74 33.59
N ASP A 206 -20.48 -15.35 33.36
CA ASP A 206 -19.46 -16.12 32.66
C ASP A 206 -19.25 -17.50 33.31
N THR A 207 -20.07 -18.50 32.98
CA THR A 207 -19.69 -19.90 33.11
C THR A 207 -18.83 -20.24 31.90
N ASN A 208 -17.58 -19.81 32.00
CA ASN A 208 -16.51 -20.03 31.04
C ASN A 208 -16.32 -21.54 30.76
N PRO A 209 -16.76 -22.10 29.61
CA PRO A 209 -16.49 -23.48 29.25
C PRO A 209 -15.12 -23.63 28.54
N ILE A 210 -14.40 -22.52 28.33
CA ILE A 210 -13.14 -22.48 27.57
C ILE A 210 -11.99 -23.15 28.35
N SER A 211 -12.15 -23.34 29.67
CA SER A 211 -11.16 -24.07 30.48
C SER A 211 -11.10 -25.57 30.20
N GLN A 212 -12.13 -26.19 29.60
CA GLN A 212 -12.10 -27.61 29.25
C GLN A 212 -11.56 -27.90 27.83
N ILE A 213 -11.65 -26.95 26.90
CA ILE A 213 -11.13 -27.12 25.52
C ILE A 213 -9.59 -27.05 25.47
N LYS A 214 -8.95 -26.47 26.50
CA LYS A 214 -7.48 -26.37 26.57
C LYS A 214 -6.77 -27.68 26.98
N GLN A 215 -7.47 -28.71 27.43
CA GLN A 215 -6.82 -29.98 27.83
C GLN A 215 -6.84 -31.07 26.74
N GLU A 216 -7.58 -30.88 25.64
CA GLU A 216 -7.57 -31.81 24.50
C GLU A 216 -6.66 -31.38 23.35
N THR A 217 -6.22 -30.13 23.30
CA THR A 217 -5.32 -29.63 22.25
C THR A 217 -3.85 -29.98 22.47
N ASP A 218 -3.46 -30.41 23.68
CA ASP A 218 -2.11 -30.90 23.98
C ASP A 218 -1.87 -32.37 23.55
N LYS A 219 -2.88 -33.04 22.98
CA LYS A 219 -2.74 -34.42 22.44
C LYS A 219 -2.78 -34.53 20.92
N LEU A 220 -2.97 -33.44 20.17
CA LEU A 220 -2.68 -33.46 18.73
C LEU A 220 -1.18 -33.31 18.52
N THR A 221 -0.49 -34.46 18.57
CA THR A 221 0.85 -34.61 18.02
C THR A 221 0.81 -34.15 16.56
N ILE A 222 1.44 -33.01 16.30
CA ILE A 222 1.62 -32.47 14.96
C ILE A 222 2.36 -33.56 14.17
N ALA A 223 1.64 -34.23 13.27
CA ALA A 223 2.27 -35.02 12.23
C ALA A 223 3.23 -34.10 11.49
N THR A 224 4.51 -34.38 11.64
CA THR A 224 5.60 -33.67 10.98
C THR A 224 5.26 -33.53 9.50
N SER A 225 5.20 -32.27 9.07
CA SER A 225 5.02 -31.88 7.68
C SER A 225 5.96 -32.73 6.79
N PRO A 226 5.47 -33.41 5.74
CA PRO A 226 6.28 -34.28 4.89
C PRO A 226 7.25 -33.50 3.98
N TYR A 227 7.37 -32.19 4.15
CA TYR A 227 8.35 -31.40 3.43
C TYR A 227 9.71 -31.54 4.10
N PRO A 228 10.71 -32.14 3.42
CA PRO A 228 12.07 -32.16 3.96
C PRO A 228 12.52 -30.73 4.20
N GLU A 229 13.11 -30.46 5.37
CA GLU A 229 13.79 -29.19 5.65
C GLU A 229 14.77 -28.91 4.50
N LEU A 230 14.41 -27.94 3.66
CA LEU A 230 15.33 -27.38 2.69
C LEU A 230 16.44 -26.73 3.51
N LYS A 231 17.60 -27.41 3.56
CA LYS A 231 18.84 -26.86 4.13
C LYS A 231 19.26 -25.69 3.25
N ILE A 232 18.72 -24.51 3.52
CA ILE A 232 19.19 -23.28 2.90
C ILE A 232 20.64 -23.11 3.38
N PRO A 233 21.64 -23.16 2.47
CA PRO A 233 23.02 -22.95 2.87
C PRO A 233 23.12 -21.57 3.51
N LYS A 234 23.68 -21.50 4.73
CA LYS A 234 23.94 -20.23 5.40
C LYS A 234 24.90 -19.43 4.52
N ILE A 235 24.37 -18.42 3.81
CA ILE A 235 25.18 -17.50 3.03
C ILE A 235 26.05 -16.73 4.02
N ASN A 236 27.37 -16.91 3.93
CA ASN A 236 28.32 -16.18 4.75
C ASN A 236 28.53 -14.79 4.15
N TYR A 237 27.75 -13.82 4.65
CA TYR A 237 27.78 -12.42 4.19
C TYR A 237 29.15 -11.74 4.36
N GLU A 238 30.02 -12.21 5.24
CA GLU A 238 31.36 -11.64 5.40
C GLU A 238 32.31 -12.00 4.25
N LYS A 239 32.13 -13.18 3.62
CA LYS A 239 32.89 -13.54 2.41
C LYS A 239 32.51 -12.69 1.20
N ILE A 240 31.29 -12.17 1.15
CA ILE A 240 30.81 -11.33 0.04
C ILE A 240 31.39 -9.92 0.13
N LYS A 241 31.54 -9.36 1.34
CA LYS A 241 32.13 -8.02 1.54
C LYS A 241 33.61 -7.94 1.12
N ASN A 242 34.36 -9.04 1.27
CA ASN A 242 35.80 -9.05 1.00
C ASN A 242 36.18 -9.37 -0.46
N ASN A 243 35.20 -9.75 -1.30
CA ASN A 243 35.42 -10.03 -2.74
C ASN A 243 35.00 -8.88 -3.65
N LEU A 244 34.55 -7.75 -3.10
CA LEU A 244 34.45 -6.49 -3.84
C LEU A 244 35.84 -5.87 -3.91
N THR A 245 36.72 -6.48 -4.71
CA THR A 245 37.91 -5.76 -5.19
C THR A 245 37.43 -4.55 -6.00
N PRO A 246 38.10 -3.39 -5.92
CA PRO A 246 37.80 -2.27 -6.80
C PRO A 246 37.89 -2.78 -8.23
N THR A 247 36.76 -2.80 -8.94
CA THR A 247 36.75 -3.01 -10.38
C THR A 247 37.70 -1.97 -10.93
N GLU A 248 38.79 -2.40 -11.59
CA GLU A 248 39.67 -1.50 -12.32
C GLU A 248 38.78 -0.57 -13.14
N GLU A 249 38.80 0.73 -12.81
CA GLU A 249 38.28 1.77 -13.67
C GLU A 249 38.99 1.59 -15.00
N LYS A 250 38.33 0.92 -15.95
CA LYS A 250 38.69 1.01 -17.35
C LYS A 250 38.55 2.48 -17.69
N GLN A 251 39.67 3.18 -17.66
CA GLN A 251 39.80 4.53 -18.17
C GLN A 251 39.29 4.48 -19.62
N THR A 252 38.03 4.85 -19.82
CA THR A 252 37.49 5.12 -21.13
C THR A 252 38.18 6.38 -21.58
N THR A 253 39.31 6.21 -22.25
CA THR A 253 40.00 7.28 -22.96
C THR A 253 39.05 7.75 -24.04
N THR A 254 38.31 8.81 -23.73
CA THR A 254 37.51 9.54 -24.71
C THR A 254 38.48 10.05 -25.77
N VAL A 255 38.54 9.36 -26.91
CA VAL A 255 39.38 9.76 -28.03
C VAL A 255 38.71 10.97 -28.67
N CYS A 256 39.23 12.16 -28.38
CA CYS A 256 38.83 13.37 -29.09
C CYS A 256 39.24 13.24 -30.56
N ILE A 257 38.26 13.35 -31.46
CA ILE A 257 38.45 13.30 -32.91
C ILE A 257 38.49 14.74 -33.44
N CYS A 258 39.50 15.07 -34.24
CA CYS A 258 39.59 16.39 -34.86
C CYS A 258 38.45 16.57 -35.88
N PRO A 259 37.62 17.64 -35.80
CA PRO A 259 36.48 17.83 -36.70
C PRO A 259 36.89 18.10 -38.15
N ASN A 260 38.14 18.52 -38.38
CA ASN A 260 38.61 18.92 -39.70
C ASN A 260 39.22 17.75 -40.50
N CYS A 261 39.88 16.81 -39.82
CA CYS A 261 40.54 15.66 -40.48
C CYS A 261 40.02 14.29 -40.04
N HIS A 262 39.12 14.23 -39.05
CA HIS A 262 38.54 13.01 -38.49
C HIS A 262 39.56 11.99 -37.94
N GLN A 263 40.79 12.40 -37.68
CA GLN A 263 41.81 11.61 -37.00
C GLN A 263 41.84 11.94 -35.50
N PRO A 264 42.35 11.03 -34.64
CA PRO A 264 42.64 11.34 -33.25
C PRO A 264 43.54 12.59 -33.16
N ILE A 265 43.27 13.49 -32.20
CA ILE A 265 43.99 14.79 -32.11
C ILE A 265 45.52 14.64 -32.09
N HIS A 266 46.06 13.57 -31.49
CA HIS A 266 47.51 13.32 -31.45
C HIS A 266 48.13 12.99 -32.82
N ASN A 267 47.33 12.62 -33.82
CA ASN A 267 47.75 12.34 -35.20
C ASN A 267 47.38 13.48 -36.16
N CYS A 268 46.90 14.63 -35.68
CA CYS A 268 46.59 15.75 -36.54
C CYS A 268 47.89 16.41 -37.06
N PRO A 269 48.14 16.46 -38.38
CA PRO A 269 49.36 17.04 -38.95
C PRO A 269 49.42 18.58 -38.82
N ARG A 270 48.33 19.21 -38.38
CA ARG A 270 48.29 20.62 -38.01
C ARG A 270 48.54 20.67 -36.50
N GLY A 271 49.80 20.83 -36.11
CA GLY A 271 50.24 20.88 -34.71
C GLY A 271 49.29 21.73 -33.86
N GLY A 272 48.91 21.19 -32.71
CA GLY A 272 47.90 21.77 -31.84
C GLY A 272 48.36 23.05 -31.17
N ASP A 273 47.91 24.18 -31.70
CA ASP A 273 47.67 25.39 -30.90
C ASP A 273 46.17 25.42 -30.60
N ILE A 274 45.79 24.83 -29.47
CA ILE A 274 44.46 24.94 -28.89
C ILE A 274 44.63 25.79 -27.61
N THR A 275 44.56 27.10 -27.75
CA THR A 275 44.31 28.02 -26.62
C THR A 275 42.83 28.05 -26.29
#